data_AF-A0A6M3L3N1-F1
#
_entry.id   AF-A0A6M3L3N1-F1
#
_cell.length_a   1.000
_cell.length_b   1.000
_cell.length_c   1.000
_cell.angle_alpha   90.00
_cell.angle_beta   90.00
_cell.angle_gamma   90.00
#
_symmetry.space_group_name_H-M   'P 1'
#
loop_
_entity.id
_entity.type
_entity.pdbx_description
1 polymer ?
#
loop_
_entity_poly.entity_id
_entity_poly.type
_entity_poly.pdbx_seq_one_letter_code
_entity_poly.pdbx_strand_id
1 'polypeptide(L)'
;MTRYEFVVYTWLTRSQINFDFQSTDEGGRMEWGGMDVPFILPDEGIAIRIEPDSAIDRSVIENSGYRVVDVEGIDLEIDLDTVMKKAVAGNEMSPIDSDLYKDIFFASKGFYSHAPSASSNIPPSISTPVVTTGTASNNVINGTLTCDGGQYCKVRFRWGTTTYTDSLLSLIFPWKFYSLINVFSPNISLSFSLATSAFESLTAWQENKITGSTFSQSLATTPSQVYAYKAEAENKDYSVFGNIRTFVGV
;
A
#
# COMPACT_ATOMS: atom_id res chain seq x y z
N MET A 1 -3.56 20.37 5.47
CA MET A 1 -3.06 18.99 5.46
C MET A 1 -1.53 18.97 5.49
N THR A 2 -0.94 18.63 6.63
CA THR A 2 0.50 18.41 6.83
C THR A 2 0.93 17.03 6.31
N ARG A 3 2.24 16.77 6.29
CA ARG A 3 2.79 15.45 5.93
C ARG A 3 2.26 14.35 6.86
N TYR A 4 2.22 14.59 8.16
CA TYR A 4 1.78 13.60 9.15
C TYR A 4 0.27 13.36 9.08
N GLU A 5 -0.52 14.40 8.87
CA GLU A 5 -1.95 14.26 8.60
C GLU A 5 -2.21 13.37 7.38
N PHE A 6 -1.46 13.53 6.29
CA PHE A 6 -1.60 12.66 5.11
C PHE A 6 -1.30 11.18 5.41
N VAL A 7 -0.29 10.92 6.24
CA VAL A 7 0.10 9.57 6.64
C VAL A 7 -1.01 8.93 7.49
N VAL A 8 -1.53 9.64 8.49
CA VAL A 8 -2.64 9.19 9.34
C VAL A 8 -3.92 8.97 8.53
N TYR A 9 -4.28 9.92 7.66
CA TYR A 9 -5.42 9.80 6.74
C TYR A 9 -5.34 8.52 5.90
N THR A 10 -4.16 8.25 5.32
CA THR A 10 -3.93 7.06 4.48
C THR A 10 -4.08 5.78 5.29
N TRP A 11 -3.57 5.77 6.53
CA TRP A 11 -3.67 4.61 7.42
C TRP A 11 -5.13 4.36 7.83
N LEU A 12 -5.87 5.39 8.27
CA LEU A 12 -7.28 5.27 8.65
C LEU A 12 -8.15 4.77 7.49
N THR A 13 -7.94 5.31 6.29
CA THR A 13 -8.65 4.90 5.06
C THR A 13 -8.39 3.43 4.73
N ARG A 14 -7.12 2.99 4.79
CA ARG A 14 -6.74 1.59 4.50
C ARG A 14 -7.29 0.62 5.54
N SER A 15 -7.34 1.05 6.79
CA SER A 15 -7.89 0.29 7.91
C SER A 15 -9.42 0.28 7.94
N GLN A 16 -10.08 0.98 7.00
CA GLN A 16 -11.53 1.11 6.92
C GLN A 16 -12.17 1.64 8.22
N ILE A 17 -11.47 2.54 8.91
CA ILE A 17 -11.97 3.20 10.11
C ILE A 17 -12.82 4.39 9.68
N ASN A 18 -13.97 4.58 10.32
CA ASN A 18 -14.82 5.75 10.10
C ASN A 18 -14.18 6.98 10.80
N PHE A 19 -13.93 8.05 10.05
CA PHE A 19 -13.35 9.27 10.59
C PHE A 19 -13.83 10.52 9.86
N ASP A 20 -13.84 11.62 10.58
CA ASP A 20 -13.99 12.97 10.05
C ASP A 20 -12.63 13.67 10.05
N PHE A 21 -12.25 14.26 8.93
CA PHE A 21 -11.00 14.99 8.76
C PHE A 21 -11.24 16.50 8.87
N GLN A 22 -10.47 17.18 9.72
CA GLN A 22 -10.59 18.63 9.98
C GLN A 22 -12.03 19.03 10.36
N SER A 23 -12.64 18.27 11.25
CA SER A 23 -13.97 18.59 11.77
C SER A 23 -13.86 19.60 12.92
N THR A 24 -14.66 20.65 12.83
CA THR A 24 -15.06 21.42 14.02
C THR A 24 -16.06 20.58 14.82
N ASP A 25 -16.05 20.72 16.14
CA ASP A 25 -16.97 20.07 17.07
C ASP A 25 -18.46 20.37 16.78
N GLU A 26 -18.75 21.40 15.99
CA GLU A 26 -20.10 21.78 15.54
C GLU A 26 -20.49 21.28 14.13
N GLY A 27 -19.66 20.48 13.45
CA GLY A 27 -20.04 19.82 12.19
C GLY A 27 -20.12 20.73 10.95
N GLY A 28 -19.36 21.84 10.91
CA GLY A 28 -19.35 22.82 9.81
C GLY A 28 -17.97 23.07 9.20
N ARG A 29 -17.93 23.32 7.88
CA ARG A 29 -16.72 23.69 7.12
C ARG A 29 -16.01 24.94 7.71
N MET A 30 -14.67 24.87 7.74
CA MET A 30 -13.56 25.87 7.88
C MET A 30 -13.77 27.39 8.14
N GLU A 31 -14.95 28.01 8.03
CA GLU A 31 -15.06 29.49 7.95
C GLU A 31 -15.36 30.22 9.26
N TRP A 32 -15.31 29.58 10.43
CA TRP A 32 -15.83 30.17 11.68
C TRP A 32 -14.80 30.40 12.80
N GLY A 33 -13.50 30.47 12.48
CA GLY A 33 -12.48 30.76 13.49
C GLY A 33 -12.39 29.71 14.61
N GLY A 34 -12.96 28.52 14.36
CA GLY A 34 -12.89 27.35 15.19
C GLY A 34 -11.56 26.63 14.99
N MET A 35 -11.06 26.11 16.09
CA MET A 35 -9.80 25.39 16.18
C MET A 35 -9.97 23.97 15.59
N ASP A 36 -9.22 23.64 14.53
CA ASP A 36 -9.37 22.39 13.78
C ASP A 36 -8.76 21.18 14.53
N VAL A 37 -9.58 20.21 14.92
CA VAL A 37 -9.09 18.88 15.33
C VAL A 37 -8.76 18.08 14.06
N PRO A 38 -7.53 17.58 13.87
CA PRO A 38 -7.13 16.90 12.63
C PRO A 38 -8.03 15.70 12.27
N PHE A 39 -8.33 14.84 13.24
CA PHE A 39 -9.17 13.66 13.04
C PHE A 39 -10.12 13.43 14.21
N ILE A 40 -11.40 13.19 13.92
CA ILE A 40 -12.37 12.64 14.86
C ILE A 40 -12.77 11.24 14.40
N LEU A 41 -12.78 10.30 15.33
CA LEU A 41 -13.21 8.91 15.13
C LEU A 41 -14.53 8.76 15.91
N PRO A 42 -15.68 9.08 15.28
CA PRO A 42 -16.96 9.19 15.99
C PRO A 42 -17.39 7.87 16.62
N ASP A 43 -17.12 6.75 15.94
CA ASP A 43 -17.49 5.41 16.40
C ASP A 43 -16.73 5.01 17.68
N GLU A 44 -15.53 5.57 17.89
CA GLU A 44 -14.67 5.25 19.03
C GLU A 44 -14.69 6.32 20.13
N GLY A 45 -15.36 7.44 19.88
CA GLY A 45 -15.33 8.62 20.74
C GLY A 45 -13.91 9.13 20.96
N ILE A 46 -13.09 9.17 19.90
CA ILE A 46 -11.68 9.58 19.96
C ILE A 46 -11.45 10.80 19.05
N ALA A 47 -10.64 11.74 19.54
CA ALA A 47 -10.11 12.86 18.78
C ALA A 47 -8.58 12.74 18.73
N ILE A 48 -8.00 12.67 17.54
CA ILE A 48 -6.54 12.56 17.35
C ILE A 48 -5.98 13.93 16.99
N ARG A 49 -5.04 14.41 17.79
CA ARG A 49 -4.23 15.61 17.52
C ARG A 49 -2.84 15.18 17.06
N ILE A 50 -2.32 15.84 16.03
CA ILE A 50 -1.00 15.57 15.48
C ILE A 50 -0.11 16.77 15.73
N GLU A 51 1.04 16.54 16.37
CA GLU A 51 2.00 17.58 16.76
C GLU A 51 1.30 18.78 17.43
N PRO A 52 0.63 18.57 18.59
CA PRO A 52 -0.17 19.63 19.21
C PRO A 52 0.73 20.78 19.64
N ASP A 53 0.86 21.81 18.80
CA ASP A 53 1.74 22.97 19.00
C ASP A 53 1.06 24.12 19.75
N SER A 54 0.00 23.81 20.53
CA SER A 54 -0.75 24.68 21.44
C SER A 54 -1.99 25.41 20.91
N ALA A 55 -2.44 25.17 19.68
CA ALA A 55 -3.61 25.87 19.16
C ALA A 55 -4.89 25.56 19.97
N ILE A 56 -5.18 24.29 20.30
CA ILE A 56 -6.42 23.86 20.98
C ILE A 56 -6.12 23.31 22.37
N ASP A 57 -6.79 23.85 23.38
CA ASP A 57 -6.75 23.23 24.71
C ASP A 57 -7.44 21.86 24.64
N ARG A 58 -6.70 20.85 25.08
CA ARG A 58 -7.15 19.46 25.15
C ARG A 58 -8.49 19.34 25.89
N SER A 59 -8.64 20.09 26.97
CA SER A 59 -9.83 20.05 27.82
C SER A 59 -11.09 20.48 27.08
N VAL A 60 -11.00 21.32 26.04
CA VAL A 60 -12.16 21.73 25.23
C VAL A 60 -12.74 20.52 24.51
N ILE A 61 -11.88 19.71 23.89
CA ILE A 61 -12.29 18.52 23.13
C ILE A 61 -12.78 17.42 24.08
N GLU A 62 -12.12 17.26 25.24
CA GLU A 62 -12.56 16.31 26.27
C GLU A 62 -13.94 16.68 26.85
N ASN A 63 -14.21 17.97 27.06
CA ASN A 63 -15.51 18.46 27.50
C ASN A 63 -16.62 18.22 26.46
N SER A 64 -16.27 18.08 25.18
CA SER A 64 -17.19 17.70 24.10
C SER A 64 -17.47 16.19 24.04
N GLY A 65 -16.91 15.40 24.98
CA GLY A 65 -17.20 13.97 25.14
C GLY A 65 -16.23 13.03 24.41
N TYR A 66 -15.16 13.56 23.83
CA TYR A 66 -14.13 12.75 23.15
C TYR A 66 -12.95 12.46 24.07
N ARG A 67 -12.34 11.29 23.90
CA ARG A 67 -11.00 11.03 24.42
C ARG A 67 -9.98 11.62 23.46
N VAL A 68 -9.09 12.47 23.97
CA VAL A 68 -8.05 13.08 23.14
C VAL A 68 -6.80 12.23 23.15
N VAL A 69 -6.31 11.90 21.95
CA VAL A 69 -5.02 11.25 21.76
C VAL A 69 -4.10 12.22 21.03
N ASP A 70 -3.01 12.57 21.70
CA ASP A 70 -1.92 13.31 21.09
C ASP A 70 -0.97 12.34 20.39
N VAL A 71 -0.52 12.71 19.20
CA VAL A 71 0.42 11.92 18.40
C VAL A 71 1.53 12.85 17.92
N GLU A 72 2.78 12.52 18.21
CA GLU A 72 3.91 13.27 17.69
C GLU A 72 4.29 12.80 16.28
N GLY A 73 4.77 13.73 15.44
CA GLY A 73 5.21 13.40 14.09
C GLY A 73 6.34 12.39 14.07
N ILE A 74 7.26 12.46 15.03
CA ILE A 74 8.40 11.53 15.12
C ILE A 74 7.97 10.09 15.38
N ASP A 75 6.93 9.87 16.19
CA ASP A 75 6.42 8.53 16.47
C ASP A 75 5.81 7.88 15.22
N LEU A 76 5.11 8.69 14.42
CA LEU A 76 4.55 8.25 13.13
C LEU A 76 5.63 7.88 12.12
N GLU A 77 6.83 8.48 12.18
CA GLU A 77 7.96 8.10 11.33
C GLU A 77 8.61 6.80 11.76
N ILE A 78 8.65 6.53 13.07
CA ILE A 78 9.28 5.33 13.64
C ILE A 78 8.40 4.10 13.41
N ASP A 79 7.13 4.16 13.83
CA ASP A 79 6.21 3.02 13.76
C ASP A 79 4.74 3.47 13.68
N LEU A 80 4.35 3.93 12.50
CA LEU A 80 2.99 4.34 12.18
C LEU A 80 1.92 3.34 12.64
N ASP A 81 2.15 2.03 12.43
CA ASP A 81 1.11 1.03 12.66
C ASP A 81 0.87 0.80 14.15
N THR A 82 1.95 0.69 14.94
CA THR A 82 1.86 0.58 16.41
C THR A 82 1.23 1.82 17.01
N VAL A 83 1.66 3.01 16.55
CA VAL A 83 1.12 4.30 17.01
C VAL A 83 -0.37 4.38 16.71
N MET A 84 -0.79 4.16 15.47
CA MET A 84 -2.20 4.30 15.14
C MET A 84 -3.09 3.26 15.83
N LYS A 85 -2.62 2.03 16.04
CA LYS A 85 -3.36 1.02 16.83
C LYS A 85 -3.54 1.43 18.28
N LYS A 86 -2.49 1.93 18.93
CA LYS A 86 -2.57 2.47 20.30
C LYS A 86 -3.52 3.67 20.35
N ALA A 87 -3.47 4.57 19.37
CA ALA A 87 -4.33 5.75 19.29
C ALA A 87 -5.81 5.40 19.12
N VAL A 88 -6.14 4.49 18.21
CA VAL A 88 -7.53 4.00 18.00
C VAL A 88 -8.05 3.25 19.22
N ALA A 89 -7.18 2.61 20.01
CA ALA A 89 -7.56 2.02 21.30
C ALA A 89 -7.79 3.08 22.41
N GLY A 90 -7.55 4.38 22.12
CA GLY A 90 -7.71 5.48 23.06
C GLY A 90 -6.57 5.59 24.06
N ASN A 91 -5.41 5.00 23.78
CA ASN A 91 -4.21 5.17 24.60
C ASN A 91 -3.49 6.45 24.17
N GLU A 92 -3.11 7.28 25.13
CA GLU A 92 -2.28 8.46 24.88
C GLU A 92 -0.90 8.07 24.37
N MET A 93 -0.38 8.79 23.39
CA MET A 93 1.07 8.92 23.19
C MET A 93 1.49 10.10 24.06
N SER A 94 2.04 9.82 25.23
CA SER A 94 2.57 10.90 26.08
C SER A 94 3.63 11.69 25.29
N PRO A 95 3.79 13.01 25.53
CA PRO A 95 4.93 13.80 25.00
C PRO A 95 6.30 13.24 25.42
N ILE A 96 6.28 12.27 26.34
CA ILE A 96 7.41 11.50 26.83
C ILE A 96 6.90 10.06 27.06
N ASP A 97 6.32 9.38 26.06
CA ASP A 97 6.22 7.91 26.14
C ASP A 97 7.60 7.33 25.84
N SER A 98 8.43 7.46 26.86
CA SER A 98 9.67 6.75 27.02
C SER A 98 9.47 5.24 27.09
N ASP A 99 8.36 4.61 26.68
CA ASP A 99 8.29 3.16 26.57
C ASP A 99 8.85 2.69 25.22
N LEU A 100 8.51 3.36 24.11
CA LEU A 100 9.19 3.25 22.81
C LEU A 100 10.61 3.82 22.91
N TYR A 101 10.80 4.91 23.64
CA TYR A 101 12.12 5.54 23.80
C TYR A 101 12.99 4.90 24.90
N LYS A 102 12.47 4.31 25.99
CA LYS A 102 13.31 3.68 27.07
C LYS A 102 14.00 2.45 26.54
N ASP A 103 13.30 1.64 25.76
CA ASP A 103 13.90 0.44 25.17
C ASP A 103 15.04 0.80 24.22
N ILE A 104 14.98 2.00 23.61
CA ILE A 104 16.01 2.50 22.70
C ILE A 104 17.12 3.29 23.43
N PHE A 105 16.81 4.03 24.51
CA PHE A 105 17.74 4.98 25.14
C PHE A 105 18.36 4.54 26.48
N PHE A 106 17.77 3.62 27.24
CA PHE A 106 18.44 3.04 28.44
C PHE A 106 19.50 2.00 28.11
N ALA A 107 19.54 1.54 26.86
CA ALA A 107 20.69 0.83 26.35
C ALA A 107 21.93 1.77 26.22
N SER A 108 21.77 3.11 26.34
CA SER A 108 22.79 4.11 25.97
C SER A 108 23.90 4.47 26.91
N LYS A 109 23.84 4.01 28.16
CA LYS A 109 24.86 4.37 29.15
C LYS A 109 25.47 3.14 29.79
N GLY A 110 26.29 2.48 28.98
CA GLY A 110 27.32 1.56 29.43
C GLY A 110 27.11 0.15 28.92
N PHE A 111 27.95 -0.26 27.96
CA PHE A 111 28.02 -1.58 27.32
C PHE A 111 26.97 -1.86 26.23
N TYR A 112 27.10 -1.22 25.07
CA TYR A 112 26.33 -1.61 23.88
C TYR A 112 26.96 -2.80 23.14
N SER A 113 26.60 -4.01 23.55
CA SER A 113 26.26 -5.00 22.52
C SER A 113 25.05 -4.45 21.78
N HIS A 114 25.15 -4.25 20.46
CA HIS A 114 24.03 -3.79 19.65
C HIS A 114 22.84 -4.73 19.87
N ALA A 115 21.85 -4.31 20.65
CA ALA A 115 20.56 -4.96 20.63
C ALA A 115 20.01 -4.71 19.21
N PRO A 116 19.75 -5.75 18.41
CA PRO A 116 19.28 -5.54 17.05
C PRO A 116 17.95 -4.80 17.13
N SER A 117 17.89 -3.59 16.53
CA SER A 117 16.64 -2.88 16.32
C SER A 117 15.62 -3.88 15.81
N ALA A 118 14.48 -4.02 16.49
CA ALA A 118 13.38 -4.82 16.00
C ALA A 118 13.00 -4.25 14.64
N SER A 119 13.40 -4.94 13.57
CA SER A 119 13.09 -4.53 12.21
C SER A 119 11.58 -4.63 12.06
N SER A 120 10.90 -3.47 12.05
CA SER A 120 9.48 -3.39 11.74
C SER A 120 9.27 -4.11 10.40
N ASN A 121 8.54 -5.21 10.45
CA ASN A 121 8.35 -6.04 9.27
C ASN A 121 7.27 -5.40 8.40
N ILE A 122 7.71 -4.57 7.47
CA ILE A 122 6.86 -3.88 6.51
C ILE A 122 6.67 -4.79 5.30
N PRO A 123 5.43 -5.05 4.84
CA PRO A 123 5.18 -5.85 3.64
C PRO A 123 5.92 -5.25 2.43
N PRO A 124 6.52 -6.09 1.56
CA PRO A 124 7.13 -5.58 0.35
C PRO A 124 6.10 -4.90 -0.55
N SER A 125 6.53 -3.96 -1.38
CA SER A 125 5.75 -3.39 -2.49
C SER A 125 6.55 -3.52 -3.79
N ILE A 126 5.89 -3.94 -4.88
CA ILE A 126 6.53 -4.14 -6.18
C ILE A 126 5.82 -3.34 -7.27
N SER A 127 6.61 -2.66 -8.09
CA SER A 127 6.16 -2.09 -9.36
C SER A 127 6.66 -2.94 -10.54
N THR A 128 5.77 -3.27 -11.45
CA THR A 128 6.08 -3.93 -12.74
C THR A 128 5.93 -2.92 -13.87
N PRO A 129 7.01 -2.22 -14.29
CA PRO A 129 6.98 -1.37 -15.47
C PRO A 129 6.78 -2.21 -16.74
N VAL A 130 6.47 -1.53 -17.85
CA VAL A 130 6.23 -2.14 -19.17
C VAL A 130 7.47 -2.88 -19.67
N VAL A 131 7.26 -3.98 -20.40
CA VAL A 131 8.30 -4.80 -21.02
C VAL A 131 9.11 -3.99 -22.03
N THR A 132 10.43 -4.09 -21.94
CA THR A 132 11.33 -3.61 -22.98
C THR A 132 11.63 -4.75 -23.93
N THR A 133 11.29 -4.59 -25.20
CA THR A 133 11.59 -5.60 -26.24
C THR A 133 13.10 -5.75 -26.40
N GLY A 134 13.60 -6.98 -26.23
CA GLY A 134 15.00 -7.33 -26.48
C GLY A 134 15.23 -7.71 -27.94
N THR A 135 16.32 -8.46 -28.20
CA THR A 135 16.57 -9.12 -29.48
C THR A 135 15.41 -10.04 -29.91
N ALA A 136 15.30 -10.38 -31.20
CA ALA A 136 14.15 -11.04 -31.87
C ALA A 136 13.75 -12.47 -31.40
N SER A 137 14.11 -12.88 -30.19
CA SER A 137 13.69 -14.15 -29.58
C SER A 137 13.50 -14.06 -28.07
N ASN A 138 13.80 -12.91 -27.45
CA ASN A 138 13.81 -12.75 -26.01
C ASN A 138 13.14 -11.43 -25.61
N ASN A 139 12.14 -11.53 -24.74
CA ASN A 139 11.58 -10.39 -24.06
C ASN A 139 12.24 -10.21 -22.68
N VAL A 140 12.56 -8.97 -22.31
CA VAL A 140 13.10 -8.66 -20.98
C VAL A 140 12.00 -8.01 -20.15
N ILE A 141 11.53 -8.73 -19.14
CA ILE A 141 10.59 -8.21 -18.16
C ILE A 141 11.35 -7.61 -16.98
N ASN A 142 10.85 -6.49 -16.46
CA ASN A 142 11.51 -5.70 -15.41
C ASN A 142 10.56 -5.50 -14.22
N GLY A 143 11.16 -5.29 -13.04
CA GLY A 143 10.47 -4.98 -11.80
C GLY A 143 11.33 -4.08 -10.90
N THR A 144 10.68 -3.33 -10.04
CA THR A 144 11.32 -2.50 -9.01
C THR A 144 10.66 -2.77 -7.67
N LEU A 145 11.47 -3.03 -6.65
CA LEU A 145 11.02 -3.13 -5.26
C LEU A 145 10.93 -1.72 -4.68
N THR A 146 9.77 -1.28 -4.20
CA THR A 146 9.55 0.13 -3.82
C THR A 146 9.39 0.38 -2.33
N CYS A 147 9.20 -0.65 -1.50
CA CYS A 147 9.12 -0.52 -0.06
C CYS A 147 9.24 -1.92 0.58
N ASP A 148 10.22 -2.17 1.44
CA ASP A 148 10.39 -3.43 2.18
C ASP A 148 10.82 -3.22 3.64
N GLY A 149 10.72 -1.99 4.14
CA GLY A 149 11.22 -1.63 5.46
C GLY A 149 12.73 -1.84 5.65
N GLY A 150 13.50 -1.84 4.55
CA GLY A 150 14.95 -2.03 4.59
C GLY A 150 15.38 -3.49 4.78
N GLN A 151 14.44 -4.45 4.73
CA GLN A 151 14.75 -5.87 4.84
C GLN A 151 15.19 -6.46 3.50
N TYR A 152 16.04 -7.49 3.54
CA TYR A 152 16.32 -8.26 2.33
C TYR A 152 15.08 -9.03 1.88
N CYS A 153 14.71 -8.83 0.62
CA CYS A 153 13.67 -9.56 -0.08
C CYS A 153 14.28 -10.50 -1.13
N LYS A 154 13.53 -11.54 -1.45
CA LYS A 154 13.69 -12.29 -2.69
C LYS A 154 12.57 -11.92 -3.65
N VAL A 155 12.88 -11.83 -4.93
CA VAL A 155 11.92 -11.47 -5.99
C VAL A 155 11.95 -12.48 -7.13
N ARG A 156 10.80 -12.71 -7.78
CA ARG A 156 10.71 -13.52 -9.00
C ARG A 156 9.56 -13.04 -9.88
N PHE A 157 9.44 -13.59 -11.07
CA PHE A 157 8.27 -13.41 -11.92
C PHE A 157 7.48 -14.71 -12.05
N ARG A 158 6.16 -14.54 -12.14
CA ARG A 158 5.24 -15.56 -12.66
C ARG A 158 4.79 -15.12 -14.03
N TRP A 159 4.78 -16.03 -14.99
CA TRP A 159 4.39 -15.72 -16.36
C TRP A 159 3.80 -16.94 -17.07
N GLY A 160 3.18 -16.69 -18.20
CA GLY A 160 2.63 -17.72 -19.07
C GLY A 160 1.84 -17.12 -20.23
N THR A 161 1.33 -17.99 -21.10
CA THR A 161 0.53 -17.56 -22.24
C THR A 161 -0.86 -17.16 -21.77
N THR A 162 -1.38 -16.06 -22.30
CA THR A 162 -2.80 -15.77 -22.16
C THR A 162 -3.51 -16.54 -23.26
N THR A 163 -4.18 -17.63 -22.91
CA THR A 163 -5.27 -18.11 -23.75
C THR A 163 -6.42 -17.13 -23.56
N TYR A 164 -6.62 -16.24 -24.53
CA TYR A 164 -7.92 -15.60 -24.67
C TYR A 164 -8.92 -16.71 -25.01
N THR A 165 -9.47 -17.36 -24.00
CA THR A 165 -10.67 -18.15 -24.21
C THR A 165 -11.79 -17.14 -24.41
N ASP A 166 -12.04 -16.81 -25.66
CA ASP A 166 -13.23 -16.08 -26.13
C ASP A 166 -14.49 -16.97 -25.97
N SER A 167 -14.59 -17.68 -24.85
CA SER A 167 -15.45 -18.85 -24.64
C SER A 167 -16.83 -18.49 -24.11
N LEU A 168 -17.14 -17.20 -23.94
CA LEU A 168 -18.52 -16.77 -23.66
C LEU A 168 -19.13 -15.91 -24.78
N LEU A 169 -18.34 -15.30 -25.66
CA LEU A 169 -18.88 -14.54 -26.79
C LEU A 169 -19.09 -15.41 -28.03
N SER A 170 -18.23 -16.42 -28.27
CA SER A 170 -18.38 -17.35 -29.40
C SER A 170 -19.54 -18.34 -29.25
N LEU A 171 -19.97 -18.65 -28.02
CA LEU A 171 -21.08 -19.57 -27.74
C LEU A 171 -22.46 -18.91 -27.84
N ILE A 172 -22.54 -17.58 -27.70
CA ILE A 172 -23.82 -16.85 -27.69
C ILE A 172 -24.08 -16.18 -29.05
N PHE A 173 -23.05 -15.87 -29.86
CA PHE A 173 -23.25 -15.19 -31.15
C PHE A 173 -22.33 -15.72 -32.28
N PRO A 174 -22.72 -16.79 -33.02
CA PRO A 174 -21.92 -17.36 -34.11
C PRO A 174 -21.89 -16.53 -35.40
N TRP A 175 -22.43 -15.30 -35.43
CA TRP A 175 -22.61 -14.53 -36.67
C TRP A 175 -21.96 -13.15 -36.55
N LYS A 176 -21.10 -12.85 -37.53
CA LYS A 176 -20.38 -11.59 -37.81
C LYS A 176 -20.98 -10.33 -37.17
N PHE A 177 -20.40 -9.87 -36.06
CA PHE A 177 -20.69 -8.57 -35.46
C PHE A 177 -19.40 -7.77 -35.27
N TYR A 178 -18.78 -7.37 -36.38
CA TYR A 178 -17.74 -6.33 -36.36
C TYR A 178 -18.32 -4.91 -36.60
N SER A 179 -19.65 -4.74 -36.60
CA SER A 179 -20.29 -3.52 -37.12
C SER A 179 -21.32 -2.83 -36.21
N LEU A 180 -21.64 -3.31 -35.01
CA LEU A 180 -22.82 -2.81 -34.27
C LEU A 180 -22.59 -2.41 -32.80
N ILE A 181 -21.34 -2.32 -32.32
CA ILE A 181 -21.06 -1.86 -30.95
C ILE A 181 -21.40 -0.36 -30.73
N ASN A 182 -21.69 0.42 -31.77
CA ASN A 182 -22.08 1.83 -31.63
C ASN A 182 -23.58 2.11 -31.41
N VAL A 183 -24.46 1.10 -31.27
CA VAL A 183 -25.92 1.34 -31.38
C VAL A 183 -26.73 1.07 -30.10
N PHE A 184 -26.20 0.39 -29.08
CA PHE A 184 -27.00 0.10 -27.88
C PHE A 184 -26.29 0.47 -26.56
N SER A 185 -26.79 1.54 -25.96
CA SER A 185 -26.65 1.99 -24.57
C SER A 185 -25.24 2.35 -24.04
N PRO A 186 -24.98 3.62 -23.66
CA PRO A 186 -23.71 4.05 -23.08
C PRO A 186 -23.42 3.50 -21.66
N ASN A 187 -24.25 2.60 -21.12
CA ASN A 187 -24.21 2.16 -19.71
C ASN A 187 -23.90 0.67 -19.51
N ILE A 188 -23.45 -0.07 -20.54
CA ILE A 188 -23.03 -1.47 -20.36
C ILE A 188 -21.54 -1.51 -20.04
N SER A 189 -21.21 -1.73 -18.77
CA SER A 189 -19.85 -2.10 -18.35
C SER A 189 -19.65 -3.59 -18.59
N LEU A 190 -18.92 -3.95 -19.64
CA LEU A 190 -18.44 -5.32 -19.83
C LEU A 190 -17.20 -5.54 -18.96
N SER A 191 -17.35 -6.29 -17.88
CA SER A 191 -16.23 -6.77 -17.07
C SER A 191 -15.66 -8.06 -17.70
N PHE A 192 -14.52 -7.94 -18.36
CA PHE A 192 -13.75 -9.09 -18.82
C PHE A 192 -12.91 -9.62 -17.66
N SER A 193 -13.24 -10.80 -17.13
CA SER A 193 -12.32 -11.52 -16.24
C SER A 193 -11.35 -12.32 -17.10
N LEU A 194 -10.08 -11.91 -17.15
CA LEU A 194 -9.02 -12.79 -17.66
C LEU A 194 -8.98 -14.04 -16.78
N ALA A 195 -9.32 -15.20 -17.33
CA ALA A 195 -9.16 -16.46 -16.63
C ALA A 195 -7.67 -16.66 -16.32
N THR A 196 -7.34 -16.67 -15.03
CA THR A 196 -5.98 -16.62 -14.47
C THR A 196 -5.22 -17.94 -14.57
N SER A 197 -5.51 -18.79 -15.57
CA SER A 197 -4.70 -19.99 -15.85
C SER A 197 -3.32 -19.64 -16.45
N ALA A 198 -3.05 -18.37 -16.75
CA ALA A 198 -1.90 -17.88 -17.51
C ALA A 198 -0.55 -17.76 -16.75
N PHE A 199 -0.39 -18.36 -15.56
CA PHE A 199 0.85 -18.24 -14.76
C PHE A 199 1.51 -19.59 -14.46
N GLU A 200 1.69 -20.41 -15.50
CA GLU A 200 2.22 -21.77 -15.39
C GLU A 200 3.73 -21.82 -15.12
N SER A 201 4.45 -20.74 -15.43
CA SER A 201 5.91 -20.68 -15.32
C SER A 201 6.36 -19.72 -14.22
N LEU A 202 7.31 -20.19 -13.41
CA LEU A 202 7.97 -19.43 -12.35
C LEU A 202 9.44 -19.25 -12.71
N THR A 203 9.94 -18.03 -12.59
CA THR A 203 11.39 -17.81 -12.65
C THR A 203 12.05 -18.22 -11.34
N ALA A 204 13.37 -18.44 -11.37
CA ALA A 204 14.14 -18.59 -10.14
C ALA A 204 14.01 -17.33 -9.26
N TRP A 205 14.13 -17.51 -7.95
CA TRP A 205 14.22 -16.41 -7.00
C TRP A 205 15.54 -15.66 -7.18
N GLN A 206 15.45 -14.33 -7.18
CA GLN A 206 16.59 -13.43 -7.09
C GLN A 206 16.64 -12.89 -5.66
N GLU A 207 17.64 -13.35 -4.90
CA GLU A 207 17.82 -13.06 -3.47
C GLU A 207 18.44 -11.67 -3.22
N ASN A 208 18.44 -11.24 -1.95
CA ASN A 208 19.15 -10.06 -1.43
C ASN A 208 18.79 -8.74 -2.12
N LYS A 209 17.52 -8.56 -2.50
CA LYS A 209 17.00 -7.28 -2.98
C LYS A 209 16.60 -6.39 -1.81
N ILE A 210 16.81 -5.09 -1.96
CA ILE A 210 16.40 -4.05 -1.00
C ILE A 210 15.53 -3.00 -1.69
N THR A 211 14.82 -2.16 -0.94
CA THR A 211 14.06 -1.02 -1.49
C THR A 211 14.87 -0.24 -2.54
N GLY A 212 14.25 0.04 -3.68
CA GLY A 212 14.85 0.69 -4.85
C GLY A 212 15.55 -0.27 -5.81
N SER A 213 15.80 -1.52 -5.41
CA SER A 213 16.44 -2.51 -6.29
C SER A 213 15.58 -2.81 -7.51
N THR A 214 16.23 -2.79 -8.68
CA THR A 214 15.65 -3.30 -9.91
C THR A 214 16.00 -4.77 -10.10
N PHE A 215 15.14 -5.48 -10.82
CA PHE A 215 15.36 -6.86 -11.23
C PHE A 215 14.75 -7.11 -12.60
N SER A 216 15.37 -8.01 -13.35
CA SER A 216 14.96 -8.33 -14.70
C SER A 216 15.09 -9.82 -14.98
N GLN A 217 14.33 -10.30 -15.96
CA GLN A 217 14.42 -11.66 -16.47
C GLN A 217 14.24 -11.66 -17.99
N SER A 218 15.14 -12.36 -18.68
CA SER A 218 14.96 -12.71 -20.09
C SER A 218 14.05 -13.93 -20.20
N LEU A 219 13.02 -13.83 -21.03
CA LEU A 219 12.08 -14.90 -21.32
C LEU A 219 12.16 -15.29 -22.79
N ALA A 220 12.31 -16.59 -23.04
CA ALA A 220 12.17 -17.16 -24.38
C ALA A 220 10.68 -17.21 -24.75
N THR A 221 10.31 -16.55 -25.84
CA THR A 221 8.90 -16.37 -26.23
C THR A 221 8.70 -16.68 -27.71
N THR A 222 7.55 -17.24 -28.05
CA THR A 222 7.13 -17.40 -29.45
C THR A 222 6.67 -16.04 -30.02
N PRO A 223 7.16 -15.62 -31.20
CA PRO A 223 6.71 -14.40 -31.85
C PRO A 223 5.19 -14.35 -32.04
N SER A 224 4.61 -13.16 -31.90
CA SER A 224 3.16 -12.89 -32.04
C SER A 224 2.24 -13.55 -31.00
N GLN A 225 2.77 -14.32 -30.05
CA GLN A 225 1.99 -14.89 -28.94
C GLN A 225 1.85 -13.85 -27.82
N VAL A 226 0.65 -13.74 -27.22
CA VAL A 226 0.42 -12.86 -26.06
C VAL A 226 0.72 -13.61 -24.76
N TYR A 227 1.47 -12.95 -23.89
CA TYR A 227 1.86 -13.43 -22.57
C TYR A 227 1.36 -12.49 -21.49
N ALA A 228 1.13 -13.04 -20.29
CA ALA A 228 0.94 -12.28 -19.06
C ALA A 228 2.08 -12.56 -18.10
N TYR A 229 2.47 -11.56 -17.32
CA TYR A 229 3.40 -11.72 -16.21
C TYR A 229 2.99 -10.85 -15.02
N LYS A 230 3.45 -11.26 -13.84
CA LYS A 230 3.42 -10.46 -12.61
C LYS A 230 4.68 -10.73 -11.80
N ALA A 231 5.12 -9.75 -11.03
CA ALA A 231 6.21 -9.94 -10.08
C ALA A 231 5.68 -10.44 -8.74
N GLU A 232 6.54 -11.13 -8.01
CA GLU A 232 6.33 -11.62 -6.65
C GLU A 232 7.55 -11.25 -5.82
N ALA A 233 7.33 -10.77 -4.60
CA ALA A 233 8.37 -10.46 -3.62
C ALA A 233 7.99 -11.11 -2.32
N GLU A 234 9.00 -11.62 -1.64
CA GLU A 234 8.86 -12.27 -0.35
C GLU A 234 9.96 -11.77 0.56
N ASN A 235 9.59 -11.32 1.76
CA ASN A 235 10.51 -11.12 2.86
C ASN A 235 10.25 -12.21 3.91
N LYS A 236 10.81 -12.06 5.12
CA LYS A 236 10.67 -13.08 6.16
C LYS A 236 9.20 -13.36 6.55
N ASP A 237 8.35 -12.33 6.51
CA ASP A 237 7.02 -12.39 7.12
C ASP A 237 5.88 -12.25 6.09
N TYR A 238 6.17 -11.79 4.87
CA TYR A 238 5.17 -11.46 3.87
C TYR A 238 5.54 -11.94 2.47
N SER A 239 4.49 -12.21 1.69
CA SER A 239 4.56 -12.41 0.24
C SER A 239 3.55 -11.49 -0.43
N VAL A 240 3.99 -10.75 -1.45
CA VAL A 240 3.15 -9.82 -2.20
C VAL A 240 3.26 -10.05 -3.70
N PHE A 241 2.23 -9.65 -4.43
CA PHE A 241 2.19 -9.70 -5.89
C PHE A 241 2.10 -8.29 -6.48
N GLY A 242 2.87 -8.05 -7.52
CA GLY A 242 2.71 -6.87 -8.37
C GLY A 242 1.50 -6.99 -9.30
N ASN A 243 1.21 -5.89 -9.99
CA ASN A 243 0.15 -5.84 -11.00
C ASN A 243 0.43 -6.80 -12.16
N ILE A 244 -0.64 -7.38 -12.71
CA ILE A 244 -0.59 -8.17 -13.94
C ILE A 244 -0.30 -7.24 -15.13
N ARG A 245 0.63 -7.67 -15.98
CA ARG A 245 1.01 -7.00 -17.22
C ARG A 245 0.95 -7.99 -18.37
N THR A 246 0.76 -7.49 -19.58
CA THR A 246 0.75 -8.28 -20.82
C THR A 246 1.76 -7.76 -21.82
N PHE A 247 2.30 -8.65 -22.64
CA PHE A 247 3.19 -8.29 -23.76
C PHE A 247 3.07 -9.31 -24.89
N VAL A 248 3.55 -8.94 -26.08
CA VAL A 248 3.58 -9.81 -27.26
C VAL A 248 5.00 -10.34 -27.45
N GLY A 249 5.14 -11.65 -27.68
CA GLY A 249 6.41 -12.28 -28.01
C GLY A 249 7.02 -11.67 -29.27
N VAL A 250 8.33 -11.40 -29.25
CA VAL A 250 9.12 -10.88 -30.38
C VAL A 250 10.08 -11.91 -30.91
#